data_AF-A0A954PA64-F1
#
_entry.id   AF-A0A954PA64-F1
#
_cell.length_a   1.000
_cell.length_b   1.000
_cell.length_c   1.000
_cell.angle_alpha   90.00
_cell.angle_beta   90.00
_cell.angle_gamma   90.00
#
_symmetry.space_group_name_H-M   'P 1'
#
loop_
_entity.id
_entity.type
_entity.pdbx_description
1 polymer ?
#
loop_
_entity_poly.entity_id
_entity_poly.type
_entity_poly.pdbx_seq_one_letter_code
_entity_poly.pdbx_strand_id
1 'polypeptide(L)'
;MNVPDSAELIAEVELRAALRPMRPDRDTFEDSVRQKLHGKIEQYDTPHAADLSESAWLRIAASVIPLQLFGKGAVVQGAGSTLGKISLGQLTFGQKIIAVLSLPAVSLMLMLSATVWAALRIRTAQRNQSPGLVDPMQLLEMNKQWWRHYGAASVLMISAVVLPLFSGLVIPVGALFLVSGILVVAMILRLGRERLIDRSTIAANLASMLMILGQLASSVTFVLGNGTPLLDQRLIGATLFLGASLVLAGNAFPKLSTSPRAGQLWWGLFTALIPLPLVVWFSSSLWRPVSTRVLVEYVESFDEAKFSSASWSNWSIPAEWLHDSGAQVNLAKPRRLLSTAIEKRDTVFGSIFVSAYNGGLVEPENAARVLAPHEARRRLNSADKLNTGSLARYPTAIYVLVATGTLNNDERDLISDQLLVEMEELKAGSANGNRIERALELTKLSQSIDRPFGVKLQRPWIHRTLVESQWLGSHWARRRGGFSPYAELAFADPHTTVQAIELMEIYGVPKEVDLLALRSYLRPNGLEATGSLLSQACIRAASLQRLESLPGVPPLGWRDYLYHEQNLLMAVAIVLLCTIATYGSPQLQRVTTGPARQLPL
;
A
#
# COMPACT_ATOMS: atom_id res chain seq x y z
N MET A 1 -80.04 -43.60 -7.81
CA MET A 1 -79.22 -42.99 -6.74
C MET A 1 -79.59 -43.68 -5.44
N ASN A 2 -78.71 -44.52 -4.92
CA ASN A 2 -78.72 -44.99 -3.54
C ASN A 2 -77.26 -45.23 -3.16
N VAL A 3 -76.82 -44.48 -2.16
CA VAL A 3 -75.49 -44.51 -1.56
C VAL A 3 -75.43 -45.76 -0.66
N PRO A 4 -74.44 -46.66 -0.78
CA PRO A 4 -74.15 -47.61 0.27
C PRO A 4 -73.37 -46.89 1.37
N ASP A 5 -73.94 -47.01 2.56
CA ASP A 5 -73.59 -46.34 3.79
C ASP A 5 -72.22 -46.79 4.34
N SER A 6 -71.49 -45.78 4.81
CA SER A 6 -70.52 -45.76 5.91
C SER A 6 -69.89 -47.09 6.37
N ALA A 7 -68.59 -47.21 6.12
CA ALA A 7 -67.69 -48.17 6.76
C ALA A 7 -67.84 -48.15 8.29
N GLU A 8 -67.95 -49.33 8.88
CA GLU A 8 -68.06 -49.59 10.32
C GLU A 8 -67.07 -48.74 11.13
N LEU A 9 -67.60 -47.74 11.84
CA LEU A 9 -66.88 -47.01 12.86
C LEU A 9 -66.78 -47.91 14.10
N ILE A 10 -65.58 -48.43 14.35
CA ILE A 10 -65.24 -49.15 15.58
C ILE A 10 -65.63 -48.29 16.77
N ALA A 11 -66.43 -48.85 17.68
CA ALA A 11 -66.91 -48.13 18.84
C ALA A 11 -65.74 -47.63 19.70
N GLU A 12 -65.78 -46.37 20.15
CA GLU A 12 -64.73 -45.76 20.96
C GLU A 12 -64.37 -46.59 22.23
N VAL A 13 -65.35 -47.34 22.73
CA VAL A 13 -65.20 -48.25 23.87
C VAL A 13 -64.29 -49.44 23.54
N GLU A 14 -64.39 -50.01 22.34
CA GLU A 14 -63.50 -51.07 21.86
C GLU A 14 -62.09 -50.54 21.58
N LEU A 15 -61.99 -49.32 21.04
CA LEU A 15 -60.69 -48.66 20.82
C LEU A 15 -59.98 -48.39 22.17
N ARG A 16 -60.71 -47.93 23.19
CA ARG A 16 -60.16 -47.72 24.54
C ARG A 16 -59.81 -49.01 25.27
N ALA A 17 -60.54 -50.10 25.02
CA ALA A 17 -60.22 -51.42 25.56
C ALA A 17 -58.95 -52.00 24.90
N ALA A 18 -58.82 -51.87 23.58
CA ALA A 18 -57.66 -52.33 22.81
C ALA A 18 -56.38 -51.54 23.10
N LEU A 19 -56.49 -50.24 23.41
CA LEU A 19 -55.35 -49.38 23.75
C LEU A 19 -54.96 -49.41 25.24
N ARG A 20 -55.74 -50.08 26.09
CA ARG A 20 -55.50 -50.19 27.54
C ARG A 20 -54.15 -50.84 27.92
N PRO A 21 -53.67 -51.92 27.26
CA PRO A 21 -52.35 -52.49 27.55
C PRO A 21 -51.18 -51.69 26.94
N MET A 22 -51.44 -50.74 26.03
CA MET A 22 -50.41 -49.86 25.45
C MET A 22 -50.29 -48.51 26.16
N ARG A 23 -51.05 -48.25 27.22
CA ARG A 23 -50.84 -47.06 28.06
C ARG A 23 -49.52 -47.24 28.82
N PRO A 24 -48.50 -46.43 28.55
CA PRO A 24 -47.31 -46.46 29.39
C PRO A 24 -47.75 -46.14 30.82
N ASP A 25 -47.26 -46.92 31.77
CA ASP A 25 -47.54 -46.69 33.18
C ASP A 25 -47.09 -45.26 33.52
N ARG A 26 -48.04 -44.47 34.04
CA ARG A 26 -47.90 -43.01 34.15
C ARG A 26 -46.67 -42.65 34.99
N ASP A 27 -46.41 -43.44 36.01
CA ASP A 27 -45.30 -43.24 36.93
C ASP A 27 -43.98 -43.60 36.23
N THR A 28 -43.92 -44.69 35.45
CA THR A 28 -42.72 -45.04 34.66
C THR A 28 -42.40 -44.03 33.54
N PHE A 29 -43.43 -43.38 32.97
CA PHE A 29 -43.25 -42.34 31.96
C PHE A 29 -42.80 -41.02 32.60
N GLU A 30 -43.42 -40.60 33.71
CA GLU A 30 -42.96 -39.43 34.46
C GLU A 30 -41.54 -39.62 34.99
N ASP A 31 -41.19 -40.80 35.48
CA ASP A 31 -39.85 -41.13 35.94
C ASP A 31 -38.85 -41.21 34.79
N SER A 32 -39.21 -41.79 33.64
CA SER A 32 -38.34 -41.77 32.45
C SER A 32 -38.13 -40.36 31.88
N VAL A 33 -39.15 -39.50 31.94
CA VAL A 33 -39.04 -38.09 31.54
C VAL A 33 -38.21 -37.31 32.56
N ARG A 34 -38.41 -37.51 33.86
CA ARG A 34 -37.58 -36.90 34.91
C ARG A 34 -36.15 -37.39 34.86
N GLN A 35 -35.90 -38.67 34.59
CA GLN A 35 -34.55 -39.23 34.48
C GLN A 35 -33.86 -38.78 33.19
N LYS A 36 -34.59 -38.59 32.08
CA LYS A 36 -34.05 -37.97 30.86
C LYS A 36 -33.85 -36.46 31.01
N LEU A 37 -34.69 -35.78 31.77
CA LEU A 37 -34.50 -34.37 32.11
C LEU A 37 -33.33 -34.20 33.08
N HIS A 38 -33.23 -35.00 34.14
CA HIS A 38 -32.10 -34.98 35.07
C HIS A 38 -30.81 -35.43 34.41
N GLY A 39 -30.81 -36.49 33.59
CA GLY A 39 -29.62 -36.89 32.83
C GLY A 39 -29.19 -35.87 31.78
N LYS A 40 -30.14 -35.12 31.18
CA LYS A 40 -29.80 -33.96 30.32
C LYS A 40 -29.35 -32.76 31.15
N ILE A 41 -29.97 -32.46 32.27
CA ILE A 41 -29.61 -31.34 33.15
C ILE A 41 -28.23 -31.61 33.75
N GLU A 42 -27.91 -32.81 34.22
CA GLU A 42 -26.57 -33.19 34.68
C GLU A 42 -25.53 -33.13 33.55
N GLN A 43 -25.88 -33.48 32.31
CA GLN A 43 -25.00 -33.24 31.15
C GLN A 43 -24.83 -31.76 30.77
N TYR A 44 -25.77 -30.89 31.14
CA TYR A 44 -25.70 -29.44 30.95
C TYR A 44 -25.02 -28.72 32.14
N ASP A 45 -25.13 -29.27 33.36
CA ASP A 45 -24.63 -28.73 34.63
C ASP A 45 -23.27 -29.29 35.06
N THR A 46 -22.68 -30.23 34.31
CA THR A 46 -21.23 -30.41 34.32
C THR A 46 -20.59 -29.76 33.11
N PRO A 47 -20.47 -28.41 33.04
CA PRO A 47 -19.22 -27.91 32.51
C PRO A 47 -18.14 -28.50 33.43
N HIS A 48 -17.04 -28.99 32.87
CA HIS A 48 -15.79 -28.85 33.59
C HIS A 48 -15.60 -27.36 33.81
N ALA A 49 -16.22 -26.83 34.87
CA ALA A 49 -15.68 -25.72 35.62
C ALA A 49 -14.36 -26.26 36.18
N ALA A 50 -13.35 -26.36 35.30
CA ALA A 50 -12.02 -25.98 35.71
C ALA A 50 -12.21 -24.69 36.48
N ASP A 51 -11.62 -24.60 37.67
CA ASP A 51 -11.76 -23.47 38.57
C ASP A 51 -11.27 -22.19 37.85
N LEU A 52 -12.15 -21.59 37.03
CA LEU A 52 -11.87 -20.46 36.15
C LEU A 52 -11.50 -19.23 36.97
N SER A 53 -11.75 -19.27 38.28
CA SER A 53 -11.34 -18.31 39.29
C SER A 53 -9.84 -18.34 39.58
N GLU A 54 -9.13 -19.46 39.34
CA GLU A 54 -7.69 -19.62 39.62
C GLU A 54 -6.78 -19.16 38.47
N SER A 55 -7.31 -19.03 37.24
CA SER A 55 -6.49 -18.66 36.09
C SER A 55 -6.10 -17.17 36.14
N ALA A 56 -4.84 -16.93 36.52
CA ALA A 56 -4.16 -15.62 36.49
C ALA A 56 -4.41 -14.82 35.20
N TRP A 57 -4.51 -15.49 34.06
CA TRP A 57 -4.73 -14.88 32.75
C TRP A 57 -6.17 -14.45 32.51
N LEU A 58 -7.13 -15.17 33.07
CA LEU A 58 -8.54 -14.78 33.07
C LEU A 58 -8.74 -13.50 33.88
N ARG A 59 -8.03 -13.38 35.01
CA ARG A 59 -8.02 -12.16 35.84
C ARG A 59 -7.41 -10.97 35.10
N ILE A 60 -6.27 -11.18 34.41
CA ILE A 60 -5.67 -10.16 33.54
C ILE A 60 -6.64 -9.78 32.41
N ALA A 61 -7.18 -10.76 31.68
CA ALA A 61 -8.09 -10.53 30.56
C ALA A 61 -9.37 -9.80 30.99
N ALA A 62 -9.98 -10.18 32.11
CA ALA A 62 -11.17 -9.52 32.66
C ALA A 62 -10.89 -8.07 33.12
N SER A 63 -9.63 -7.74 33.44
CA SER A 63 -9.23 -6.39 33.83
C SER A 63 -8.98 -5.45 32.64
N VAL A 64 -8.73 -5.99 31.44
CA VAL A 64 -8.35 -5.22 30.24
C VAL A 64 -9.36 -5.35 29.09
N ILE A 65 -9.99 -6.51 28.94
CA ILE A 65 -10.97 -6.82 27.90
C ILE A 65 -12.37 -7.00 28.53
N PRO A 66 -13.40 -6.30 28.02
CA PRO A 66 -14.79 -6.62 28.34
C PRO A 66 -15.15 -7.96 27.65
N LEU A 67 -14.82 -9.09 28.30
CA LEU A 67 -15.02 -10.46 27.79
C LEU A 67 -16.47 -10.73 27.34
N GLN A 68 -17.43 -10.02 27.92
CA GLN A 68 -18.86 -10.08 27.57
C GLN A 68 -19.15 -9.62 26.13
N LEU A 69 -18.27 -8.82 25.50
CA LEU A 69 -18.39 -8.42 24.10
C LEU A 69 -17.98 -9.53 23.10
N PHE A 70 -17.24 -10.55 23.56
CA PHE A 70 -16.62 -11.57 22.70
C PHE A 70 -17.24 -12.96 22.84
N GLY A 71 -18.00 -13.22 23.91
CA GLY A 71 -18.65 -14.51 24.15
C GLY A 71 -20.00 -14.63 23.43
N LYS A 72 -20.17 -15.66 22.59
CA LYS A 72 -21.48 -16.05 22.05
C LYS A 72 -22.12 -17.10 22.98
N GLY A 73 -22.92 -16.63 23.93
CA GLY A 73 -24.18 -17.31 24.29
C GLY A 73 -24.16 -18.56 25.18
N ALA A 74 -23.15 -18.83 26.01
CA ALA A 74 -23.27 -19.92 27.01
C ALA A 74 -22.66 -19.64 28.40
N VAL A 75 -21.86 -18.58 28.57
CA VAL A 75 -21.18 -18.31 29.86
C VAL A 75 -21.98 -17.37 30.78
N VAL A 76 -23.14 -16.85 30.35
CA VAL A 76 -23.79 -15.71 31.04
C VAL A 76 -24.84 -16.11 32.08
N GLN A 77 -25.25 -17.37 32.23
CA GLN A 77 -26.24 -17.72 33.28
C GLN A 77 -25.66 -18.28 34.59
N GLY A 78 -24.41 -18.76 34.62
CA GLY A 78 -23.80 -19.31 35.85
C GLY A 78 -22.59 -18.53 36.40
N ALA A 79 -21.77 -17.91 35.54
CA ALA A 79 -20.53 -17.23 35.93
C ALA A 79 -20.64 -15.69 36.01
N GLY A 80 -21.85 -15.15 35.78
CA GLY A 80 -22.11 -13.71 35.64
C GLY A 80 -21.91 -12.88 36.91
N SER A 81 -21.82 -13.50 38.09
CA SER A 81 -21.65 -12.80 39.37
C SER A 81 -20.21 -12.79 39.91
N THR A 82 -19.35 -13.74 39.52
CA THR A 82 -18.00 -13.90 40.11
C THR A 82 -16.85 -13.43 39.21
N LEU A 83 -17.03 -13.37 37.89
CA LEU A 83 -16.05 -12.77 36.97
C LEU A 83 -16.32 -11.28 36.66
N GLY A 84 -17.33 -10.71 37.30
CA GLY A 84 -17.63 -9.28 37.25
C GLY A 84 -16.67 -8.47 38.11
N LYS A 85 -15.91 -7.57 37.47
CA LYS A 85 -15.08 -6.51 38.08
C LYS A 85 -13.85 -6.99 38.87
N ILE A 86 -12.83 -7.49 38.17
CA ILE A 86 -11.48 -7.57 38.74
C ILE A 86 -10.78 -6.24 38.51
N SER A 87 -10.58 -5.48 39.59
CA SER A 87 -9.84 -4.21 39.56
C SER A 87 -8.35 -4.48 39.31
N LEU A 88 -7.67 -3.60 38.56
CA LEU A 88 -6.21 -3.62 38.40
C LEU A 88 -5.46 -3.65 39.75
N GLY A 89 -6.09 -3.18 40.83
CA GLY A 89 -5.56 -3.26 42.19
C GLY A 89 -5.39 -4.68 42.71
N GLN A 90 -6.21 -5.63 42.25
CA GLN A 90 -6.27 -7.03 42.71
C GLN A 90 -5.31 -7.98 41.95
N LEU A 91 -4.57 -7.46 40.97
CA LEU A 91 -3.58 -8.21 40.21
C LEU A 91 -2.21 -8.18 40.90
N THR A 92 -1.42 -9.24 40.73
CA THR A 92 0.00 -9.24 41.13
C THR A 92 0.81 -8.27 40.27
N PHE A 93 1.98 -7.81 40.75
CA PHE A 93 2.79 -6.81 40.04
C PHE A 93 3.13 -7.23 38.59
N GLY A 94 3.52 -8.50 38.37
CA GLY A 94 3.77 -9.04 37.03
C GLY A 94 2.52 -9.04 36.13
N GLN A 95 1.34 -9.31 36.69
CA GLN A 95 0.06 -9.26 35.98
C GLN A 95 -0.34 -7.82 35.63
N LYS A 96 -0.04 -6.83 36.50
CA LYS A 96 -0.25 -5.40 36.22
C LYS A 96 0.63 -4.93 35.07
N ILE A 97 1.90 -5.34 35.04
CA ILE A 97 2.81 -4.99 33.94
C ILE A 97 2.29 -5.54 32.61
N ILE A 98 1.87 -6.81 32.57
CA ILE A 98 1.30 -7.42 31.36
C ILE A 98 0.01 -6.69 30.94
N ALA A 99 -0.88 -6.37 31.88
CA ALA A 99 -2.11 -5.63 31.62
C ALA A 99 -1.82 -4.23 31.03
N VAL A 100 -0.89 -3.49 31.63
CA VAL A 100 -0.45 -2.16 31.17
C VAL A 100 0.24 -2.21 29.81
N LEU A 101 1.07 -3.22 29.55
CA LEU A 101 1.73 -3.38 28.25
C LEU A 101 0.76 -3.82 27.14
N SER A 102 -0.31 -4.55 27.47
CA SER A 102 -1.34 -4.95 26.51
C SER A 102 -2.37 -3.86 26.19
N LEU A 103 -2.54 -2.88 27.08
CA LEU A 103 -3.54 -1.80 26.99
C LEU A 103 -3.52 -0.99 25.68
N PRO A 104 -2.38 -0.62 25.07
CA PRO A 104 -2.37 0.13 23.82
C PRO A 104 -3.02 -0.64 22.67
N ALA A 105 -2.61 -1.90 22.45
CA ALA A 105 -3.17 -2.74 21.38
C ALA A 105 -4.62 -3.14 21.67
N VAL A 106 -4.96 -3.46 22.93
CA VAL A 106 -6.34 -3.78 23.32
C VAL A 106 -7.25 -2.57 23.18
N SER A 107 -6.83 -1.38 23.61
CA SER A 107 -7.63 -0.15 23.49
C SER A 107 -7.90 0.19 22.03
N LEU A 108 -6.90 0.07 21.15
CA LEU A 108 -7.07 0.26 19.70
C LEU A 108 -8.04 -0.77 19.09
N MET A 109 -7.88 -2.05 19.45
CA MET A 109 -8.79 -3.12 19.03
C MET A 109 -10.21 -2.91 19.52
N LEU A 110 -10.40 -2.55 20.79
CA LEU A 110 -11.70 -2.31 21.40
C LEU A 110 -12.37 -1.08 20.82
N MET A 111 -11.66 0.03 20.61
CA MET A 111 -12.23 1.21 19.94
C MET A 111 -12.66 0.86 18.52
N LEU A 112 -11.79 0.24 17.71
CA LEU A 112 -12.12 -0.10 16.32
C LEU A 112 -13.28 -1.09 16.22
N SER A 113 -13.25 -2.15 17.02
CA SER A 113 -14.32 -3.16 17.05
C SER A 113 -15.63 -2.60 17.61
N ALA A 114 -15.60 -1.79 18.66
CA ALA A 114 -16.78 -1.13 19.20
C ALA A 114 -17.41 -0.16 18.20
N THR A 115 -16.60 0.58 17.43
CA THR A 115 -17.09 1.53 16.42
C THR A 115 -17.78 0.80 15.26
N VAL A 116 -17.19 -0.30 14.76
CA VAL A 116 -17.80 -1.12 13.69
C VAL A 116 -19.05 -1.85 14.18
N TRP A 117 -19.02 -2.43 15.38
CA TRP A 117 -20.19 -3.08 15.95
C TRP A 117 -21.32 -2.09 16.22
N ALA A 118 -21.02 -0.89 16.73
CA ALA A 118 -22.02 0.16 16.89
C ALA A 118 -22.64 0.55 15.54
N ALA A 119 -21.83 0.78 14.50
CA ALA A 119 -22.32 1.12 13.16
C ALA A 119 -23.15 0.01 12.51
N LEU A 120 -22.67 -1.24 12.55
CA LEU A 120 -23.40 -2.40 12.04
C LEU A 120 -24.71 -2.62 12.79
N ARG A 121 -24.69 -2.44 14.11
CA ARG A 121 -25.87 -2.65 14.95
C ARG A 121 -26.91 -1.57 14.77
N ILE A 122 -26.50 -0.29 14.65
CA ILE A 122 -27.39 0.82 14.26
C ILE A 122 -28.04 0.49 12.92
N ARG A 123 -27.26 0.00 11.95
CA ARG A 123 -27.77 -0.35 10.62
C ARG A 123 -28.70 -1.57 10.64
N THR A 124 -28.43 -2.60 11.44
CA THR A 124 -29.34 -3.75 11.61
C THR A 124 -30.57 -3.42 12.46
N ALA A 125 -30.47 -2.53 13.45
CA ALA A 125 -31.60 -2.05 14.23
C ALA A 125 -32.52 -1.14 13.38
N GLN A 126 -31.95 -0.38 12.45
CA GLN A 126 -32.71 0.34 11.42
C GLN A 126 -33.36 -0.60 10.40
N ARG A 127 -32.76 -1.78 10.13
CA ARG A 127 -33.26 -2.72 9.11
C ARG A 127 -34.23 -3.77 9.65
N ASN A 128 -34.12 -4.15 10.92
CA ASN A 128 -34.90 -5.21 11.55
C ASN A 128 -35.49 -4.70 12.88
N GLN A 129 -36.73 -4.22 12.87
CA GLN A 129 -37.50 -3.91 14.08
C GLN A 129 -38.02 -5.20 14.76
N SER A 130 -37.12 -6.09 15.23
CA SER A 130 -37.49 -7.16 16.17
C SER A 130 -36.29 -7.51 17.08
N PRO A 131 -36.46 -7.47 18.42
CA PRO A 131 -35.36 -7.61 19.37
C PRO A 131 -35.15 -9.08 19.74
N GLY A 132 -33.89 -9.51 19.82
CA GLY A 132 -33.62 -10.89 20.24
C GLY A 132 -32.17 -11.30 20.12
N LEU A 133 -31.30 -10.61 20.88
CA LEU A 133 -30.11 -11.11 21.60
C LEU A 133 -29.18 -9.92 21.79
N VAL A 134 -28.99 -9.55 23.06
CA VAL A 134 -28.25 -8.38 23.57
C VAL A 134 -29.04 -7.07 23.44
N ASP A 135 -29.22 -6.38 24.56
CA ASP A 135 -29.87 -5.07 24.67
C ASP A 135 -28.90 -3.97 24.19
N PRO A 136 -29.27 -3.11 23.23
CA PRO A 136 -28.42 -2.00 22.78
C PRO A 136 -28.12 -0.97 23.86
N MET A 137 -29.06 -0.77 24.79
CA MET A 137 -28.86 0.15 25.90
C MET A 137 -27.82 -0.38 26.87
N GLN A 138 -27.83 -1.68 27.19
CA GLN A 138 -26.80 -2.28 28.04
C GLN A 138 -25.39 -2.16 27.45
N LEU A 139 -25.20 -2.40 26.14
CA LEU A 139 -23.87 -2.25 25.53
C LEU A 139 -23.40 -0.79 25.52
N LEU A 140 -24.31 0.17 25.35
CA LEU A 140 -23.98 1.59 25.37
C LEU A 140 -23.65 2.08 26.78
N GLU A 141 -24.39 1.60 27.78
CA GLU A 141 -24.14 1.81 29.21
C GLU A 141 -22.76 1.25 29.61
N MET A 142 -22.45 0.02 29.19
CA MET A 142 -21.18 -0.64 29.45
C MET A 142 -20.00 0.07 28.78
N ASN A 143 -20.16 0.51 27.53
CA ASN A 143 -19.13 1.31 26.84
C ASN A 143 -18.92 2.65 27.54
N LYS A 144 -20.00 3.33 27.96
CA LYS A 144 -19.94 4.59 28.71
C LYS A 144 -19.27 4.41 30.07
N GLN A 145 -19.54 3.31 30.77
CA GLN A 145 -18.89 2.96 32.04
C GLN A 145 -17.40 2.65 31.85
N TRP A 146 -17.04 1.92 30.79
CA TRP A 146 -15.65 1.64 30.44
C TRP A 146 -14.89 2.94 30.12
N TRP A 147 -15.46 3.82 29.30
CA TRP A 147 -14.86 5.14 28.99
C TRP A 147 -14.70 6.03 30.22
N ARG A 148 -15.64 5.98 31.18
CA ARG A 148 -15.50 6.71 32.45
C ARG A 148 -14.33 6.22 33.29
N HIS A 149 -14.06 4.91 33.30
CA HIS A 149 -13.01 4.33 34.15
C HIS A 149 -11.64 4.29 33.47
N TYR A 150 -11.61 3.97 32.18
CA TYR A 150 -10.38 3.72 31.44
C TYR A 150 -10.13 4.71 30.31
N GLY A 151 -11.08 5.59 30.00
CA GLY A 151 -10.97 6.53 28.89
C GLY A 151 -9.79 7.50 29.04
N ALA A 152 -9.57 8.05 30.24
CA ALA A 152 -8.44 8.93 30.49
C ALA A 152 -7.09 8.22 30.32
N ALA A 153 -6.96 6.99 30.85
CA ALA A 153 -5.77 6.16 30.70
C ALA A 153 -5.55 5.74 29.23
N SER A 154 -6.63 5.42 28.51
CA SER A 154 -6.61 5.04 27.10
C SER A 154 -6.20 6.23 26.22
N VAL A 155 -6.75 7.42 26.47
CA VAL A 155 -6.36 8.66 25.78
C VAL A 155 -4.91 9.01 26.08
N LEU A 156 -4.47 8.95 27.34
CA LEU A 156 -3.08 9.18 27.71
C LEU A 156 -2.13 8.18 27.03
N MET A 157 -2.49 6.90 26.95
CA MET A 157 -1.69 5.87 26.27
C MET A 157 -1.69 6.06 24.75
N ILE A 158 -2.82 6.39 24.14
CA ILE A 158 -2.91 6.73 22.71
C ILE A 158 -2.06 7.97 22.44
N SER A 159 -2.17 9.02 23.25
CA SER A 159 -1.32 10.21 23.16
C SER A 159 0.15 9.87 23.36
N ALA A 160 0.51 9.04 24.33
CA ALA A 160 1.89 8.58 24.58
C ALA A 160 2.45 7.68 23.47
N VAL A 161 1.60 7.12 22.61
CA VAL A 161 1.98 6.39 21.40
C VAL A 161 2.08 7.32 20.19
N VAL A 162 1.09 8.21 20.04
CA VAL A 162 0.93 9.08 18.87
C VAL A 162 1.92 10.25 18.92
N LEU A 163 2.16 10.84 20.09
CA LEU A 163 3.14 11.93 20.25
C LEU A 163 4.57 11.52 19.84
N PRO A 164 5.10 10.34 20.25
CA PRO A 164 6.43 9.93 19.81
C PRO A 164 6.51 9.51 18.34
N LEU A 165 5.40 9.07 17.74
CA LEU A 165 5.28 8.86 16.29
C LEU A 165 5.50 10.19 15.52
N PHE A 166 4.99 11.30 16.05
CA PHE A 166 5.23 12.63 15.48
C PHE A 166 6.64 13.18 15.77
N SER A 167 7.32 12.71 16.82
CA SER A 167 8.69 13.13 17.16
C SER A 167 9.80 12.27 16.54
N GLY A 168 9.46 11.36 15.62
CA GLY A 168 10.44 10.50 14.93
C GLY A 168 10.94 9.29 15.73
N LEU A 169 10.38 9.00 16.91
CA LEU A 169 10.72 7.83 17.73
C LEU A 169 9.94 6.58 17.30
N VAL A 170 9.94 6.30 15.99
CA VAL A 170 9.11 5.25 15.39
C VAL A 170 9.53 3.84 15.82
N ILE A 171 10.84 3.60 15.99
CA ILE A 171 11.40 2.30 16.39
C ILE A 171 10.92 1.86 17.80
N PRO A 172 11.11 2.64 18.88
CA PRO A 172 10.67 2.24 20.22
C PRO A 172 9.15 2.12 20.32
N VAL A 173 8.39 2.98 19.63
CA VAL A 173 6.92 2.85 19.55
C VAL A 173 6.52 1.56 18.84
N GLY A 174 7.16 1.24 17.71
CA GLY A 174 6.94 0.00 16.97
C GLY A 174 7.25 -1.24 17.81
N ALA A 175 8.37 -1.23 18.55
CA ALA A 175 8.72 -2.31 19.46
C ALA A 175 7.69 -2.48 20.58
N LEU A 176 7.22 -1.38 21.18
CA LEU A 176 6.17 -1.41 22.20
C LEU A 176 4.85 -1.95 21.64
N PHE A 177 4.48 -1.57 20.41
CA PHE A 177 3.32 -2.13 19.71
C PHE A 177 3.45 -3.62 19.43
N LEU A 178 4.64 -4.07 19.03
CA LEU A 178 4.89 -5.47 18.72
C LEU A 178 4.81 -6.32 19.99
N VAL A 179 5.41 -5.87 21.08
CA VAL A 179 5.30 -6.51 22.41
C VAL A 179 3.84 -6.53 22.89
N SER A 180 3.12 -5.40 22.76
CA SER A 180 1.70 -5.31 23.11
C SER A 180 0.86 -6.29 22.28
N GLY A 181 1.11 -6.36 20.97
CA GLY A 181 0.46 -7.30 20.05
C GLY A 181 0.73 -8.77 20.41
N ILE A 182 1.99 -9.14 20.69
CA ILE A 182 2.35 -10.50 21.14
C ILE A 182 1.59 -10.87 22.41
N LEU A 183 1.54 -9.97 23.39
CA LEU A 183 0.83 -10.21 24.66
C LEU A 183 -0.68 -10.40 24.44
N VAL A 184 -1.29 -9.59 23.57
CA VAL A 184 -2.70 -9.73 23.20
C VAL A 184 -2.96 -11.06 22.50
N VAL A 185 -2.12 -11.45 21.56
CA VAL A 185 -2.23 -12.75 20.88
C VAL A 185 -2.08 -13.90 21.87
N ALA A 186 -1.09 -13.86 22.76
CA ALA A 186 -0.89 -14.87 23.79
C ALA A 186 -2.11 -14.98 24.72
N MET A 187 -2.71 -13.85 25.08
CA MET A 187 -3.94 -13.80 25.89
C MET A 187 -5.14 -14.39 25.14
N ILE A 188 -5.35 -14.01 23.88
CA ILE A 188 -6.42 -14.56 23.02
C ILE A 188 -6.26 -16.07 22.84
N LEU A 189 -5.05 -16.56 22.57
CA LEU A 189 -4.77 -17.99 22.40
C LEU A 189 -5.09 -18.78 23.67
N ARG A 190 -4.72 -18.25 24.84
CA ARG A 190 -5.06 -18.89 26.13
C ARG A 190 -6.56 -18.86 26.40
N LEU A 191 -7.24 -17.73 26.19
CA LEU A 191 -8.70 -17.65 26.32
C LEU A 191 -9.43 -18.59 25.35
N GLY A 192 -8.88 -18.78 24.15
CA GLY A 192 -9.34 -19.78 23.18
C GLY A 192 -9.16 -21.20 23.70
N ARG A 193 -7.98 -21.55 24.25
CA ARG A 193 -7.72 -22.87 24.88
C ARG A 193 -8.69 -23.17 26.02
N GLU A 194 -9.03 -22.15 26.81
CA GLU A 194 -10.06 -22.22 27.88
C GLU A 194 -11.51 -22.23 27.32
N ARG A 195 -11.70 -22.32 26.01
CA ARG A 195 -13.01 -22.39 25.33
C ARG A 195 -13.93 -21.19 25.58
N LEU A 196 -13.40 -20.05 26.03
CA LEU A 196 -14.19 -18.86 26.33
C LEU A 196 -14.51 -18.02 25.09
N ILE A 197 -13.70 -18.11 24.05
CA ILE A 197 -13.86 -17.34 22.82
C ILE A 197 -13.78 -18.26 21.62
N ASP A 198 -14.77 -18.16 20.73
CA ASP A 198 -14.79 -18.91 19.48
C ASP A 198 -13.81 -18.30 18.46
N ARG A 199 -13.08 -19.18 17.77
CA ARG A 199 -12.18 -18.85 16.66
C ARG A 199 -12.85 -17.95 15.63
N SER A 200 -14.14 -18.19 15.34
CA SER A 200 -14.90 -17.40 14.37
C SER A 200 -15.11 -15.95 14.80
N THR A 201 -15.26 -15.70 16.11
CA THR A 201 -15.40 -14.35 16.66
C THR A 201 -14.06 -13.61 16.67
N ILE A 202 -12.98 -14.29 17.05
CA ILE A 202 -11.62 -13.74 17.01
C ILE A 202 -11.29 -13.31 15.57
N ALA A 203 -11.50 -14.19 14.61
CA ALA A 203 -11.19 -13.92 13.22
C ALA A 203 -11.99 -12.78 12.62
N ALA A 204 -13.30 -12.70 12.89
CA ALA A 204 -14.14 -11.62 12.39
C ALA A 204 -13.66 -10.25 12.90
N ASN A 205 -13.28 -10.18 14.18
CA ASN A 205 -12.79 -8.94 14.79
C ASN A 205 -11.39 -8.57 14.28
N LEU A 206 -10.46 -9.53 14.21
CA LEU A 206 -9.11 -9.30 13.69
C LEU A 206 -9.12 -8.91 12.21
N ALA A 207 -9.93 -9.59 11.38
CA ALA A 207 -10.06 -9.25 9.98
C ALA A 207 -10.64 -7.85 9.79
N SER A 208 -11.68 -7.50 10.55
CA SER A 208 -12.29 -6.16 10.49
C SER A 208 -11.29 -5.08 10.91
N MET A 209 -10.51 -5.32 11.96
CA MET A 209 -9.42 -4.42 12.37
C MET A 209 -8.38 -4.24 11.26
N LEU A 210 -7.90 -5.33 10.66
CA LEU A 210 -6.93 -5.30 9.56
C LEU A 210 -7.48 -4.54 8.35
N MET A 211 -8.75 -4.71 7.99
CA MET A 211 -9.37 -3.96 6.89
C MET A 211 -9.46 -2.46 7.18
N ILE A 212 -9.84 -2.05 8.40
CA ILE A 212 -9.91 -0.63 8.77
C ILE A 212 -8.50 -0.03 8.81
N LEU A 213 -7.53 -0.74 9.39
CA LEU A 213 -6.14 -0.32 9.38
C LEU A 213 -5.61 -0.22 7.95
N GLY A 214 -5.97 -1.15 7.05
CA GLY A 214 -5.62 -1.09 5.64
C GLY A 214 -6.21 0.15 4.96
N GLN A 215 -7.48 0.45 5.24
CA GLN A 215 -8.15 1.64 4.72
C GLN A 215 -7.52 2.92 5.26
N LEU A 216 -7.27 3.01 6.57
CA LEU A 216 -6.63 4.14 7.22
C LEU A 216 -5.19 4.30 6.74
N ALA A 217 -4.42 3.23 6.62
CA ALA A 217 -3.06 3.27 6.09
C ALA A 217 -3.09 3.78 4.65
N SER A 218 -4.02 3.30 3.81
CA SER A 218 -4.14 3.76 2.42
C SER A 218 -4.55 5.24 2.33
N SER A 219 -5.47 5.71 3.18
CA SER A 219 -5.89 7.11 3.18
C SER A 219 -4.83 8.03 3.78
N VAL A 220 -4.16 7.61 4.86
CA VAL A 220 -3.12 8.37 5.53
C VAL A 220 -1.84 8.43 4.69
N THR A 221 -1.40 7.33 4.09
CA THR A 221 -0.25 7.35 3.15
C THR A 221 -0.55 8.22 1.93
N PHE A 222 -1.78 8.17 1.42
CA PHE A 222 -2.22 9.02 0.32
C PHE A 222 -2.31 10.51 0.71
N VAL A 223 -2.78 10.84 1.91
CA VAL A 223 -3.04 12.22 2.35
C VAL A 223 -1.81 12.89 2.98
N LEU A 224 -1.06 12.17 3.80
CA LEU A 224 0.03 12.76 4.58
C LEU A 224 1.38 12.70 3.87
N GLY A 225 1.61 11.77 2.93
CA GLY A 225 2.84 11.74 2.10
C GLY A 225 4.17 11.86 2.86
N ASN A 226 4.15 11.65 4.19
CA ASN A 226 5.25 11.98 5.07
C ASN A 226 6.20 10.79 5.12
N GLY A 227 7.30 10.90 4.38
CA GLY A 227 8.41 9.96 4.43
C GLY A 227 9.16 9.86 3.11
N THR A 228 10.30 9.17 3.16
CA THR A 228 11.09 8.75 2.00
C THR A 228 10.96 7.23 1.84
N PRO A 229 9.76 6.71 1.52
CA PRO A 229 9.57 5.28 1.39
C PRO A 229 10.39 4.76 0.20
N LEU A 230 11.17 3.71 0.42
CA LEU A 230 11.94 3.05 -0.63
C LEU A 230 11.05 2.12 -1.47
N LEU A 231 9.94 1.63 -0.90
CA LEU A 231 8.93 0.79 -1.52
C LEU A 231 7.61 1.56 -1.70
N ASP A 232 6.69 1.00 -2.50
CA ASP A 232 5.37 1.59 -2.69
C ASP A 232 4.58 1.53 -1.37
N GLN A 233 4.25 2.69 -0.77
CA GLN A 233 3.50 2.76 0.48
C GLN A 233 2.13 2.08 0.42
N ARG A 234 1.56 1.89 -0.78
CA ARG A 234 0.31 1.15 -0.98
C ARG A 234 0.43 -0.32 -0.59
N LEU A 235 1.65 -0.85 -0.53
CA LEU A 235 1.94 -2.19 -0.02
C LEU A 235 1.49 -2.36 1.43
N ILE A 236 1.50 -1.31 2.25
CA ILE A 236 1.04 -1.37 3.64
C ILE A 236 -0.44 -1.75 3.68
N GLY A 237 -1.28 -1.00 2.95
CA GLY A 237 -2.70 -1.29 2.81
C GLY A 237 -2.94 -2.68 2.22
N ALA A 238 -2.24 -3.01 1.13
CA ALA A 238 -2.35 -4.31 0.47
C ALA A 238 -2.03 -5.49 1.41
N THR A 239 -0.96 -5.36 2.20
CA THR A 239 -0.54 -6.37 3.18
C THR A 239 -1.62 -6.58 4.24
N LEU A 240 -2.17 -5.49 4.78
CA LEU A 240 -3.22 -5.55 5.80
C LEU A 240 -4.52 -6.17 5.25
N PHE A 241 -4.94 -5.82 4.03
CA PHE A 241 -6.09 -6.43 3.38
C PHE A 241 -5.87 -7.92 3.11
N LEU A 242 -4.68 -8.33 2.67
CA LEU A 242 -4.36 -9.75 2.50
C LEU A 242 -4.38 -10.51 3.83
N GLY A 243 -3.85 -9.91 4.89
CA GLY A 243 -3.93 -10.50 6.22
C GLY A 243 -5.38 -10.69 6.70
N ALA A 244 -6.24 -9.69 6.49
CA ALA A 244 -7.66 -9.80 6.82
C ALA A 244 -8.31 -10.97 6.08
N SER A 245 -7.99 -11.12 4.80
CA SER A 245 -8.49 -12.21 3.98
C SER A 245 -7.97 -13.58 4.40
N LEU A 246 -6.68 -13.71 4.73
CA LEU A 246 -6.11 -14.96 5.25
C LEU A 246 -6.80 -15.41 6.55
N VAL A 247 -7.10 -14.45 7.42
CA VAL A 247 -7.82 -14.67 8.69
C VAL A 247 -9.27 -15.12 8.43
N LEU A 248 -9.97 -14.49 7.47
CA LEU A 248 -11.34 -14.87 7.10
C LEU A 248 -11.39 -16.24 6.42
N ALA A 249 -10.49 -16.50 5.48
CA ALA A 249 -10.38 -17.76 4.76
C ALA A 249 -10.23 -18.94 5.73
N GLY A 250 -9.31 -18.83 6.70
CA GLY A 250 -9.09 -19.85 7.73
C GLY A 250 -10.31 -20.20 8.59
N ASN A 251 -11.34 -19.36 8.61
CA ASN A 251 -12.59 -19.59 9.34
C ASN A 251 -13.75 -20.07 8.47
N ALA A 252 -13.69 -19.79 7.16
CA ALA A 252 -14.69 -20.27 6.21
C ALA A 252 -14.45 -21.73 5.82
N PHE A 253 -13.18 -22.15 5.64
CA PHE A 253 -12.82 -23.49 5.18
C PHE A 253 -13.32 -24.67 6.04
N PRO A 254 -13.26 -24.66 7.39
CA PRO A 254 -13.72 -25.80 8.17
C PRO A 254 -15.26 -25.96 8.18
N LYS A 255 -16.02 -24.95 7.73
CA LYS A 255 -17.48 -25.06 7.53
C LYS A 255 -17.87 -25.60 6.15
N LEU A 256 -16.94 -25.63 5.19
CA LEU A 256 -17.16 -26.24 3.87
C LEU A 256 -17.29 -27.78 3.95
N SER A 257 -16.73 -28.41 4.97
CA SER A 257 -16.65 -29.88 5.04
C SER A 257 -17.97 -30.58 5.39
N THR A 258 -19.01 -29.87 5.85
CA THR A 258 -20.20 -30.51 6.45
C THR A 258 -21.56 -30.01 5.93
N SER A 259 -21.66 -29.17 4.88
CA SER A 259 -22.97 -28.78 4.31
C SER A 259 -22.90 -28.39 2.83
N PRO A 260 -23.85 -28.84 1.97
CA PRO A 260 -23.87 -28.48 0.56
C PRO A 260 -24.59 -27.13 0.39
N ARG A 261 -23.85 -26.02 0.47
CA ARG A 261 -24.36 -24.72 -0.02
C ARG A 261 -23.27 -23.98 -0.78
N ALA A 262 -23.45 -23.90 -2.10
CA ALA A 262 -22.62 -23.16 -3.04
C ALA A 262 -22.21 -21.77 -2.53
N GLY A 263 -23.07 -21.08 -1.77
CA GLY A 263 -22.78 -19.76 -1.19
C GLY A 263 -21.57 -19.68 -0.25
N GLN A 264 -21.20 -20.77 0.45
CA GLN A 264 -20.00 -20.77 1.32
C GLN A 264 -18.71 -20.99 0.54
N LEU A 265 -18.77 -21.78 -0.54
CA LEU A 265 -17.66 -21.98 -1.47
C LEU A 265 -17.41 -20.68 -2.25
N TRP A 266 -18.46 -19.98 -2.67
CA TRP A 266 -18.38 -18.63 -3.23
C TRP A 266 -17.79 -17.61 -2.26
N TRP A 267 -18.12 -17.65 -0.96
CA TRP A 267 -17.54 -16.73 0.02
C TRP A 267 -16.06 -17.02 0.30
N GLY A 268 -15.68 -18.30 0.38
CA GLY A 268 -14.27 -18.73 0.47
C GLY A 268 -13.46 -18.35 -0.78
N LEU A 269 -14.03 -18.55 -1.96
CA LEU A 269 -13.46 -18.08 -3.23
C LEU A 269 -13.35 -16.56 -3.24
N PHE A 270 -14.40 -15.79 -2.95
CA PHE A 270 -14.36 -14.33 -2.92
C PHE A 270 -13.32 -13.79 -1.93
N THR A 271 -13.23 -14.38 -0.73
CA THR A 271 -12.26 -13.96 0.30
C THR A 271 -10.81 -14.33 -0.06
N ALA A 272 -10.57 -15.29 -0.96
CA ALA A 272 -9.23 -15.64 -1.45
C ALA A 272 -8.89 -15.00 -2.81
N LEU A 273 -9.85 -14.88 -3.73
CA LEU A 273 -9.69 -14.40 -5.11
C LEU A 273 -9.68 -12.87 -5.26
N ILE A 274 -10.23 -12.10 -4.34
CA ILE A 274 -10.16 -10.63 -4.38
C ILE A 274 -8.83 -10.09 -3.83
N PRO A 275 -8.32 -10.54 -2.67
CA PRO A 275 -7.08 -9.98 -2.11
C PRO A 275 -5.83 -10.45 -2.85
N LEU A 276 -5.84 -11.65 -3.46
CA LEU A 276 -4.69 -12.18 -4.19
C LEU A 276 -4.31 -11.28 -5.39
N PRO A 277 -5.23 -10.89 -6.30
CA PRO A 277 -4.92 -9.95 -7.37
C PRO A 277 -4.64 -8.55 -6.84
N LEU A 278 -5.28 -8.09 -5.74
CA LEU A 278 -4.89 -6.82 -5.11
C LEU A 278 -3.44 -6.84 -4.63
N VAL A 279 -2.99 -7.94 -4.01
CA VAL A 279 -1.60 -8.08 -3.60
C VAL A 279 -0.68 -8.23 -4.79
N VAL A 280 -0.98 -9.08 -5.76
CA VAL A 280 -0.18 -9.17 -6.99
C VAL A 280 -0.09 -7.81 -7.68
N TRP A 281 -1.17 -7.03 -7.67
CA TRP A 281 -1.21 -5.68 -8.24
C TRP A 281 -0.34 -4.71 -7.44
N PHE A 282 -0.52 -4.58 -6.12
CA PHE A 282 0.26 -3.64 -5.30
C PHE A 282 1.72 -4.05 -5.13
N SER A 283 2.00 -5.35 -5.15
CA SER A 283 3.37 -5.90 -5.12
C SER A 283 3.99 -6.05 -6.49
N SER A 284 3.29 -5.71 -7.57
CA SER A 284 3.86 -5.74 -8.93
C SER A 284 5.13 -4.89 -9.04
N SER A 285 5.24 -3.78 -8.30
CA SER A 285 6.45 -2.95 -8.26
C SER A 285 7.65 -3.63 -7.58
N LEU A 286 7.41 -4.67 -6.77
CA LEU A 286 8.43 -5.53 -6.17
C LEU A 286 8.77 -6.71 -7.08
N TRP A 287 7.75 -7.37 -7.65
CA TRP A 287 7.93 -8.62 -8.42
C TRP A 287 8.23 -8.41 -9.89
N ARG A 288 7.84 -7.26 -10.45
CA ARG A 288 8.03 -6.87 -11.85
C ARG A 288 8.62 -5.46 -11.91
N PRO A 289 9.84 -5.24 -11.38
CA PRO A 289 10.52 -3.98 -11.62
C PRO A 289 10.64 -3.76 -13.14
N VAL A 290 10.59 -2.51 -13.58
CA VAL A 290 10.89 -2.15 -14.97
C VAL A 290 12.33 -2.57 -15.23
N SER A 291 12.50 -3.73 -15.86
CA SER A 291 13.80 -4.29 -16.17
C SER A 291 14.39 -3.61 -17.39
N THR A 292 15.71 -3.75 -17.58
CA THR A 292 16.39 -3.31 -18.80
C THR A 292 15.71 -3.85 -20.05
N ARG A 293 15.18 -5.08 -20.01
CA ARG A 293 14.42 -5.66 -21.13
C ARG A 293 13.16 -4.87 -21.45
N VAL A 294 12.42 -4.40 -20.45
CA VAL A 294 11.21 -3.58 -20.66
C VAL A 294 11.59 -2.23 -21.26
N LEU A 295 12.72 -1.65 -20.85
CA LEU A 295 13.25 -0.41 -21.47
C LEU A 295 13.62 -0.64 -22.94
N VAL A 296 14.30 -1.75 -23.26
CA VAL A 296 14.62 -2.13 -24.64
C VAL A 296 13.33 -2.30 -25.45
N GLU A 297 12.38 -3.10 -24.97
CA GLU A 297 11.10 -3.31 -25.64
C GLU A 297 10.35 -1.97 -25.85
N TYR A 298 10.38 -1.05 -24.88
CA TYR A 298 9.79 0.28 -25.01
C TYR A 298 10.47 1.10 -26.12
N VAL A 299 11.80 1.16 -26.15
CA VAL A 299 12.55 1.93 -27.14
C VAL A 299 12.41 1.33 -28.55
N GLU A 300 12.45 0.01 -28.68
CA GLU A 300 12.28 -0.70 -29.96
C GLU A 300 10.85 -0.62 -30.50
N SER A 301 9.85 -0.62 -29.61
CA SER A 301 8.44 -0.55 -30.00
C SER A 301 7.98 0.85 -30.46
N PHE A 302 8.85 1.86 -30.41
CA PHE A 302 8.51 3.23 -30.78
C PHE A 302 8.28 3.39 -32.30
N ASP A 303 7.04 3.17 -32.72
CA ASP A 303 6.58 3.25 -34.11
C ASP A 303 5.50 4.32 -34.35
N GLU A 304 4.99 4.95 -33.29
CA GLU A 304 4.05 6.08 -33.37
C GLU A 304 4.38 7.19 -32.35
N ALA A 305 4.58 8.42 -32.84
CA ALA A 305 4.74 9.61 -32.00
C ALA A 305 3.43 10.39 -31.88
N LYS A 306 2.50 9.91 -31.04
CA LYS A 306 1.15 10.50 -30.86
C LYS A 306 1.16 12.00 -30.54
N PHE A 307 2.19 12.47 -29.85
CA PHE A 307 2.35 13.88 -29.45
C PHE A 307 3.61 14.51 -30.04
N SER A 308 4.09 13.99 -31.18
CA SER A 308 5.28 14.48 -31.89
C SER A 308 6.46 14.74 -30.94
N SER A 309 6.84 16.01 -30.69
CA SER A 309 7.98 16.40 -29.82
C SER A 309 7.96 15.79 -28.42
N ALA A 310 6.82 15.78 -27.73
CA ALA A 310 6.74 15.25 -26.36
C ALA A 310 6.95 13.73 -26.33
N SER A 311 6.51 13.02 -27.38
CA SER A 311 6.75 11.57 -27.50
C SER A 311 8.23 11.28 -27.74
N TRP A 312 8.89 12.09 -28.57
CA TRP A 312 10.32 11.98 -28.84
C TRP A 312 11.19 12.31 -27.63
N SER A 313 10.87 13.35 -26.87
CA SER A 313 11.56 13.70 -25.63
C SER A 313 11.44 12.61 -24.56
N ASN A 314 10.25 12.02 -24.42
CA ASN A 314 10.04 10.89 -23.52
C ASN A 314 10.80 9.63 -23.95
N TRP A 315 10.91 9.39 -25.26
CA TRP A 315 11.63 8.26 -25.83
C TRP A 315 13.15 8.42 -25.72
N SER A 316 13.67 9.64 -25.91
CA SER A 316 15.11 9.88 -25.94
C SER A 316 15.79 9.58 -24.61
N ILE A 317 15.10 9.78 -23.48
CA ILE A 317 15.68 9.53 -22.14
C ILE A 317 16.08 8.06 -21.94
N PRO A 318 15.17 7.06 -22.06
CA PRO A 318 15.57 5.67 -21.96
C PRO A 318 16.45 5.20 -23.12
N ALA A 319 16.33 5.79 -24.31
CA ALA A 319 17.19 5.47 -25.45
C ALA A 319 18.66 5.92 -25.23
N GLU A 320 18.87 7.14 -24.74
CA GLU A 320 20.18 7.70 -24.36
C GLU A 320 20.83 6.81 -23.30
N TRP A 321 20.11 6.46 -22.23
CA TRP A 321 20.63 5.58 -21.19
C TRP A 321 20.98 4.17 -21.70
N LEU A 322 20.16 3.57 -22.57
CA LEU A 322 20.47 2.27 -23.17
C LEU A 322 21.70 2.34 -24.08
N HIS A 323 21.87 3.46 -24.79
CA HIS A 323 23.05 3.71 -25.61
C HIS A 323 24.31 3.83 -24.74
N ASP A 324 24.27 4.66 -23.70
CA ASP A 324 25.38 4.91 -22.78
C ASP A 324 25.79 3.64 -22.00
N SER A 325 24.82 2.79 -21.66
CA SER A 325 25.06 1.50 -21.00
C SER A 325 25.56 0.39 -21.94
N GLY A 326 25.66 0.65 -23.25
CA GLY A 326 26.11 -0.32 -24.24
C GLY A 326 25.12 -1.44 -24.53
N ALA A 327 23.84 -1.24 -24.22
CA ALA A 327 22.80 -2.23 -24.52
C ALA A 327 22.56 -2.32 -26.04
N GLN A 328 22.39 -3.54 -26.55
CA GLN A 328 22.02 -3.73 -27.96
C GLN A 328 20.52 -3.48 -28.14
N VAL A 329 20.18 -2.44 -28.90
CA VAL A 329 18.80 -2.01 -29.15
C VAL A 329 18.55 -1.92 -30.66
N ASN A 330 17.46 -2.51 -31.13
CA ASN A 330 17.03 -2.39 -32.51
C ASN A 330 16.30 -1.08 -32.78
N LEU A 331 17.01 -0.12 -33.38
CA LEU A 331 16.46 1.21 -33.69
C LEU A 331 15.75 1.31 -35.06
N ALA A 332 15.48 0.20 -35.75
CA ALA A 332 14.92 0.23 -37.11
C ALA A 332 13.56 0.94 -37.19
N LYS A 333 12.67 0.72 -36.21
CA LYS A 333 11.35 1.38 -36.12
C LYS A 333 11.48 2.89 -35.86
N PRO A 334 12.18 3.34 -34.79
CA PRO A 334 12.45 4.76 -34.57
C PRO A 334 13.10 5.45 -35.79
N ARG A 335 14.05 4.80 -36.48
CA ARG A 335 14.69 5.37 -37.69
C ARG A 335 13.70 5.63 -38.81
N ARG A 336 12.78 4.70 -39.09
CA ARG A 336 11.72 4.89 -40.09
C ARG A 336 10.76 6.02 -39.71
N LEU A 337 10.45 6.14 -38.42
CA LEU A 337 9.62 7.23 -37.93
C LEU A 337 10.32 8.59 -38.10
N LEU A 338 11.62 8.66 -37.77
CA LEU A 338 12.44 9.86 -37.96
C LEU A 338 12.52 10.26 -39.44
N SER A 339 12.78 9.31 -40.35
CA SER A 339 12.86 9.61 -41.79
C SER A 339 11.53 10.18 -42.32
N THR A 340 10.41 9.60 -41.88
CA THR A 340 9.08 10.10 -42.22
C THR A 340 8.84 11.53 -41.68
N ALA A 341 9.32 11.81 -40.46
CA ALA A 341 9.23 13.15 -39.87
C ALA A 341 10.11 14.19 -40.60
N ILE A 342 11.30 13.78 -41.06
CA ILE A 342 12.20 14.60 -41.89
C ILE A 342 11.51 14.97 -43.21
N GLU A 343 10.93 13.98 -43.90
CA GLU A 343 10.28 14.18 -45.20
C GLU A 343 9.09 15.14 -45.12
N LYS A 344 8.32 15.09 -44.02
CA LYS A 344 7.15 15.96 -43.81
C LYS A 344 7.51 17.42 -43.49
N ARG A 345 8.76 17.73 -43.15
CA ARG A 345 9.25 19.08 -42.78
C ARG A 345 8.33 19.82 -41.78
N ASP A 346 7.87 19.12 -40.74
CA ASP A 346 7.03 19.72 -39.71
C ASP A 346 7.73 20.87 -38.98
N THR A 347 6.99 21.93 -38.61
CA THR A 347 7.53 23.09 -37.89
C THR A 347 8.07 22.75 -36.49
N VAL A 348 7.66 21.61 -35.92
CA VAL A 348 8.09 21.10 -34.60
C VAL A 348 9.40 20.29 -34.67
N PHE A 349 9.91 20.07 -35.88
CA PHE A 349 10.99 19.13 -36.16
C PHE A 349 12.31 19.41 -35.45
N GLY A 350 12.62 20.68 -35.11
CA GLY A 350 13.84 21.02 -34.38
C GLY A 350 13.97 20.30 -33.03
N SER A 351 12.87 20.21 -32.28
CA SER A 351 12.82 19.51 -30.98
C SER A 351 12.88 17.97 -31.12
N ILE A 352 12.29 17.43 -32.19
CA ILE A 352 12.36 16.01 -32.54
C ILE A 352 13.79 15.62 -32.88
N PHE A 353 14.47 16.46 -33.67
CA PHE A 353 15.85 16.22 -34.07
C PHE A 353 16.80 16.19 -32.86
N VAL A 354 16.69 17.14 -31.93
CA VAL A 354 17.52 17.14 -30.71
C VAL A 354 17.28 15.88 -29.88
N SER A 355 16.02 15.47 -29.72
CA SER A 355 15.69 14.24 -28.99
C SER A 355 16.24 12.99 -29.69
N ALA A 356 16.14 12.92 -31.01
CA ALA A 356 16.68 11.84 -31.82
C ALA A 356 18.23 11.81 -31.81
N TYR A 357 18.86 12.99 -31.79
CA TYR A 357 20.32 13.12 -31.69
C TYR A 357 20.81 12.58 -30.35
N ASN A 358 20.20 13.02 -29.24
CA ASN A 358 20.53 12.56 -27.90
C ASN A 358 20.29 11.05 -27.72
N GLY A 359 19.24 10.50 -28.34
CA GLY A 359 18.98 9.06 -28.35
C GLY A 359 19.85 8.23 -29.31
N GLY A 360 20.90 8.81 -29.91
CA GLY A 360 21.84 8.10 -30.79
C GLY A 360 21.25 7.67 -32.15
N LEU A 361 20.17 8.31 -32.59
CA LEU A 361 19.45 7.93 -33.83
C LEU A 361 19.97 8.67 -35.07
N VAL A 362 20.63 9.81 -34.88
CA VAL A 362 21.03 10.70 -35.97
C VAL A 362 22.39 10.30 -36.53
N GLU A 363 22.39 9.89 -37.79
CA GLU A 363 23.61 9.70 -38.60
C GLU A 363 23.97 11.01 -39.34
N PRO A 364 25.25 11.25 -39.67
CA PRO A 364 25.70 12.47 -40.36
C PRO A 364 24.92 12.78 -41.64
N GLU A 365 24.57 11.74 -42.41
CA GLU A 365 23.80 11.87 -43.65
C GLU A 365 22.37 12.36 -43.41
N ASN A 366 21.74 11.93 -42.31
CA ASN A 366 20.40 12.36 -41.93
C ASN A 366 20.40 13.79 -41.40
N ALA A 367 21.47 14.20 -40.69
CA ALA A 367 21.64 15.58 -40.22
C ALA A 367 21.71 16.59 -41.38
N ALA A 368 22.39 16.26 -42.47
CA ALA A 368 22.45 17.14 -43.65
C ALA A 368 21.09 17.28 -44.38
N ARG A 369 20.22 16.27 -44.31
CA ARG A 369 18.86 16.30 -44.87
C ARG A 369 17.89 17.14 -44.05
N VAL A 370 18.15 17.25 -42.74
CA VAL A 370 17.34 18.00 -41.77
C VAL A 370 17.45 19.51 -42.00
N LEU A 371 18.68 20.01 -42.08
CA LEU A 371 18.97 21.41 -42.32
C LEU A 371 20.27 21.45 -43.11
N ALA A 372 20.24 22.05 -44.30
CA ALA A 372 21.45 22.12 -45.10
C ALA A 372 22.52 22.92 -44.32
N PRO A 373 23.80 22.51 -44.31
CA PRO A 373 24.83 23.16 -43.50
C PRO A 373 24.95 24.68 -43.72
N HIS A 374 24.72 25.13 -44.96
CA HIS A 374 24.71 26.55 -45.29
C HIS A 374 23.51 27.31 -44.69
N GLU A 375 22.34 26.68 -44.56
CA GLU A 375 21.18 27.26 -43.89
C GLU A 375 21.37 27.27 -42.37
N ALA A 376 21.98 26.21 -41.80
CA ALA A 376 22.35 26.17 -40.39
C ALA A 376 23.30 27.32 -40.03
N ARG A 377 24.34 27.52 -40.83
CA ARG A 377 25.29 28.64 -40.68
C ARG A 377 24.61 30.00 -40.87
N ARG A 378 23.68 30.14 -41.83
CA ARG A 378 22.88 31.38 -41.97
C ARG A 378 22.08 31.68 -40.71
N ARG A 379 21.39 30.69 -40.12
CA ARG A 379 20.62 30.87 -38.89
C ARG A 379 21.50 31.27 -37.71
N LEU A 380 22.67 30.63 -37.56
CA LEU A 380 23.65 30.98 -36.52
C LEU A 380 24.14 32.43 -36.69
N ASN A 381 24.58 32.82 -37.89
CA ASN A 381 25.07 34.17 -38.17
C ASN A 381 23.98 35.26 -38.05
N SER A 382 22.70 34.87 -38.22
CA SER A 382 21.56 35.77 -38.02
C SER A 382 21.32 36.03 -36.53
N ALA A 383 21.52 35.02 -35.68
CA ALA A 383 21.44 35.16 -34.24
C ALA A 383 22.55 36.07 -33.70
N ASP A 384 23.77 35.88 -34.20
CA ASP A 384 24.97 36.66 -33.83
C ASP A 384 24.80 38.16 -34.17
N LYS A 385 24.26 38.49 -35.35
CA LYS A 385 23.99 39.87 -35.76
C LYS A 385 22.91 40.58 -34.95
N LEU A 386 22.07 39.85 -34.23
CA LEU A 386 20.93 40.44 -33.53
C LEU A 386 21.24 40.89 -32.10
N ASN A 387 22.38 40.55 -31.49
CA ASN A 387 22.78 40.98 -30.13
C ASN A 387 21.69 40.78 -29.03
N THR A 388 20.64 40.02 -29.32
CA THR A 388 19.39 39.93 -28.53
C THR A 388 18.83 38.50 -28.48
N GLY A 389 19.45 37.56 -29.20
CA GLY A 389 18.98 36.18 -29.30
C GLY A 389 19.94 35.22 -28.62
N SER A 390 19.45 34.51 -27.62
CA SER A 390 20.18 33.39 -27.03
C SER A 390 20.44 32.27 -28.06
N LEU A 391 21.67 31.76 -28.16
CA LEU A 391 22.11 30.66 -29.04
C LEU A 391 21.43 29.35 -28.74
N ALA A 392 21.10 29.09 -27.47
CA ALA A 392 20.32 27.92 -27.15
C ALA A 392 18.82 28.07 -27.49
N ARG A 393 18.44 29.04 -28.32
CA ARG A 393 17.21 28.99 -29.14
C ARG A 393 17.42 28.29 -30.48
N TYR A 394 18.66 28.04 -30.88
CA TYR A 394 19.04 27.39 -32.14
C TYR A 394 19.86 26.10 -31.95
N PRO A 395 19.55 25.22 -30.97
CA PRO A 395 20.34 24.01 -30.71
C PRO A 395 20.43 23.11 -31.95
N THR A 396 19.36 22.99 -32.73
CA THR A 396 19.33 22.19 -33.96
C THR A 396 20.38 22.64 -34.98
N ALA A 397 20.64 23.95 -35.12
CA ALA A 397 21.64 24.44 -36.08
C ALA A 397 23.06 24.05 -35.65
N ILE A 398 23.36 24.16 -34.36
CA ILE A 398 24.65 23.76 -33.79
C ILE A 398 24.84 22.25 -33.95
N TYR A 399 23.87 21.44 -33.52
CA TYR A 399 23.96 19.98 -33.63
C TYR A 399 24.11 19.49 -35.07
N VAL A 400 23.44 20.13 -36.04
CA VAL A 400 23.63 19.80 -37.46
C VAL A 400 25.06 20.10 -37.90
N LEU A 401 25.59 21.30 -37.61
CA LEU A 401 26.95 21.69 -38.01
C LEU A 401 28.03 20.80 -37.37
N VAL A 402 27.80 20.36 -36.12
CA VAL A 402 28.63 19.39 -35.41
C VAL A 402 28.54 18.02 -36.08
N ALA A 403 27.33 17.50 -36.29
CA ALA A 403 27.11 16.18 -36.88
C ALA A 403 27.64 16.07 -38.32
N THR A 404 27.64 17.16 -39.09
CA THR A 404 28.19 17.21 -40.44
C THR A 404 29.69 17.53 -40.48
N GLY A 405 30.33 17.79 -39.33
CA GLY A 405 31.75 18.12 -39.24
C GLY A 405 32.14 19.45 -39.91
N THR A 406 31.19 20.35 -40.13
CA THR A 406 31.39 21.60 -40.89
C THR A 406 31.75 22.80 -40.00
N LEU A 407 31.67 22.63 -38.67
CA LEU A 407 31.98 23.66 -37.68
C LEU A 407 33.49 23.76 -37.46
N ASN A 408 34.10 24.90 -37.83
CA ASN A 408 35.54 25.11 -37.69
C ASN A 408 35.94 25.47 -36.24
N ASN A 409 37.25 25.54 -35.95
CA ASN A 409 37.73 25.82 -34.59
C ASN A 409 37.36 27.24 -34.10
N ASP A 410 37.48 28.25 -34.96
CA ASP A 410 37.18 29.65 -34.58
C ASP A 410 35.69 29.83 -34.26
N GLU A 411 34.79 29.18 -35.01
CA GLU A 411 33.35 29.15 -34.75
C GLU A 411 33.03 28.44 -33.44
N ARG A 412 33.73 27.33 -33.14
CA ARG A 412 33.57 26.62 -31.86
C ARG A 412 33.97 27.51 -30.69
N ASP A 413 35.07 28.25 -30.82
CA ASP A 413 35.55 29.17 -29.78
C ASP A 413 34.56 30.34 -29.59
N LEU A 414 34.07 30.94 -30.68
CA LEU A 414 33.05 32.00 -30.62
C LEU A 414 31.75 31.52 -29.95
N ILE A 415 31.23 30.36 -30.36
CA ILE A 415 30.03 29.77 -29.76
C ILE A 415 30.28 29.48 -28.28
N SER A 416 31.46 28.95 -27.92
CA SER A 416 31.84 28.66 -26.54
C SER A 416 31.79 29.93 -25.66
N ASP A 417 32.37 31.03 -26.13
CA ASP A 417 32.36 32.31 -25.40
C ASP A 417 30.94 32.82 -25.18
N GLN A 418 30.08 32.73 -26.20
CA GLN A 418 28.68 33.15 -26.09
C GLN A 418 27.87 32.24 -25.14
N LEU A 419 28.08 30.92 -25.20
CA LEU A 419 27.45 29.98 -24.27
C LEU A 419 27.91 30.23 -22.81
N LEU A 420 29.16 30.66 -22.61
CA LEU A 420 29.66 31.03 -21.29
C LEU A 420 28.98 32.31 -20.78
N VAL A 421 28.81 33.33 -21.64
CA VAL A 421 28.05 34.54 -21.29
C VAL A 421 26.63 34.19 -20.86
N GLU A 422 25.92 33.35 -21.61
CA GLU A 422 24.57 32.90 -21.25
C GLU A 422 24.53 32.14 -19.92
N MET A 423 25.56 31.33 -19.63
CA MET A 423 25.68 30.64 -18.34
C MET A 423 25.86 31.64 -17.19
N GLU A 424 26.66 32.69 -17.37
CA GLU A 424 26.83 33.75 -16.36
C GLU A 424 25.54 34.60 -16.18
N GLU A 425 24.81 34.88 -17.25
CA GLU A 425 23.49 35.53 -17.16
C GLU A 425 22.46 34.67 -16.40
N LEU A 426 22.47 33.35 -16.64
CA LEU A 426 21.64 32.40 -15.94
C LEU A 426 21.97 32.37 -14.43
N LYS A 427 23.25 32.44 -14.07
CA LYS A 427 23.72 32.55 -12.68
C LYS A 427 23.26 33.83 -12.00
N ALA A 428 23.28 34.95 -12.72
CA ALA A 428 22.85 36.25 -12.22
C ALA A 428 21.34 36.31 -11.91
N GLY A 429 20.57 35.27 -12.27
CA GLY A 429 19.13 35.20 -12.03
C GLY A 429 18.30 35.95 -13.07
N SER A 430 18.91 36.37 -14.18
CA SER A 430 18.26 37.13 -15.26
C SER A 430 17.25 36.29 -16.07
N ALA A 431 17.31 34.96 -15.98
CA ALA A 431 16.50 34.07 -16.80
C ALA A 431 15.18 33.70 -16.10
N ASN A 432 14.06 34.13 -16.70
CA ASN A 432 12.73 33.57 -16.42
C ASN A 432 12.65 32.20 -17.09
N GLY A 433 12.77 31.11 -16.34
CA GLY A 433 12.76 29.76 -16.93
C GLY A 433 13.21 28.65 -15.99
N ASN A 434 13.14 27.42 -16.50
CA ASN A 434 13.68 26.25 -15.82
C ASN A 434 15.22 26.30 -15.81
N ARG A 435 15.79 26.67 -14.66
CA ARG A 435 17.24 26.87 -14.51
C ARG A 435 18.03 25.57 -14.73
N ILE A 436 17.48 24.44 -14.30
CA ILE A 436 18.11 23.12 -14.44
C ILE A 436 18.17 22.71 -15.91
N GLU A 437 17.04 22.79 -16.62
CA GLU A 437 16.98 22.52 -18.05
C GLU A 437 17.96 23.39 -18.82
N ARG A 438 17.96 24.68 -18.50
CA ARG A 438 18.81 25.63 -19.21
C ARG A 438 20.30 25.41 -18.96
N ALA A 439 20.67 25.15 -17.71
CA ALA A 439 22.06 24.85 -17.35
C ALA A 439 22.55 23.59 -18.06
N LEU A 440 21.70 22.55 -18.15
CA LEU A 440 22.03 21.32 -18.85
C LEU A 440 22.15 21.55 -20.36
N GLU A 441 21.22 22.27 -20.98
CA GLU A 441 21.24 22.56 -22.41
C GLU A 441 22.54 23.27 -22.81
N LEU A 442 22.91 24.33 -22.09
CA LEU A 442 24.17 25.05 -22.31
C LEU A 442 25.38 24.12 -22.11
N THR A 443 25.35 23.28 -21.09
CA THR A 443 26.44 22.32 -20.82
C THR A 443 26.57 21.29 -21.94
N LYS A 444 25.48 20.66 -22.39
CA LYS A 444 25.47 19.68 -23.48
C LYS A 444 25.92 20.30 -24.82
N LEU A 445 25.50 21.53 -25.10
CA LEU A 445 25.97 22.26 -26.28
C LEU A 445 27.48 22.57 -26.21
N SER A 446 28.00 22.96 -25.04
CA SER A 446 29.44 23.17 -24.86
C SER A 446 30.26 21.89 -25.05
N GLN A 447 29.71 20.74 -24.63
CA GLN A 447 30.32 19.43 -24.81
C GLN A 447 30.30 19.01 -26.28
N SER A 448 29.18 19.22 -27.00
CA SER A 448 29.05 18.79 -28.40
C SER A 448 29.96 19.55 -29.38
N ILE A 449 30.38 20.77 -29.04
CA ILE A 449 31.34 21.55 -29.82
C ILE A 449 32.82 21.29 -29.43
N ASP A 450 33.08 20.34 -28.54
CA ASP A 450 34.39 20.06 -27.95
C ASP A 450 35.01 21.25 -27.19
N ARG A 451 34.18 22.03 -26.48
CA ARG A 451 34.59 23.13 -25.59
C ARG A 451 33.82 23.08 -24.26
N PRO A 452 33.98 21.99 -23.47
CA PRO A 452 33.20 21.83 -22.24
C PRO A 452 33.52 22.92 -21.22
N PHE A 453 32.49 23.39 -20.52
CA PHE A 453 32.71 24.32 -19.40
C PHE A 453 33.62 23.71 -18.32
N GLY A 454 34.39 24.58 -17.67
CA GLY A 454 35.23 24.19 -16.54
C GLY A 454 34.41 23.65 -15.36
N VAL A 455 34.39 22.32 -15.18
CA VAL A 455 33.61 21.63 -14.12
C VAL A 455 33.82 22.26 -12.74
N LYS A 456 35.07 22.60 -12.38
CA LYS A 456 35.39 23.19 -11.07
C LYS A 456 34.77 24.58 -10.87
N LEU A 457 34.63 25.37 -11.93
CA LEU A 457 34.10 26.74 -11.89
C LEU A 457 32.58 26.72 -11.75
N GLN A 458 31.91 25.82 -12.47
CA GLN A 458 30.45 25.78 -12.54
C GLN A 458 29.82 24.97 -11.39
N ARG A 459 30.53 23.96 -10.87
CA ARG A 459 30.03 23.03 -9.84
C ARG A 459 29.37 23.71 -8.63
N PRO A 460 29.94 24.74 -7.97
CA PRO A 460 29.34 25.31 -6.76
C PRO A 460 27.94 25.89 -7.02
N TRP A 461 27.75 26.54 -8.17
CA TRP A 461 26.47 27.11 -8.54
C TRP A 461 25.45 26.04 -8.96
N ILE A 462 25.88 25.04 -9.74
CA ILE A 462 25.03 23.90 -10.11
C ILE A 462 24.57 23.15 -8.86
N HIS A 463 25.48 22.84 -7.94
CA HIS A 463 25.17 22.17 -6.67
C HIS A 463 24.14 22.95 -5.86
N ARG A 464 24.32 24.26 -5.70
CA ARG A 464 23.33 25.12 -5.04
C ARG A 464 21.97 25.08 -5.74
N THR A 465 21.96 25.19 -7.06
CA THR A 465 20.73 25.19 -7.87
C THR A 465 19.97 23.88 -7.72
N LEU A 466 20.67 22.74 -7.74
CA LEU A 466 20.07 21.42 -7.52
C LEU A 466 19.45 21.34 -6.13
N VAL A 467 20.19 21.71 -5.09
CA VAL A 467 19.70 21.67 -3.70
C VAL A 467 18.46 22.54 -3.52
N GLU A 468 18.47 23.78 -4.03
CA GLU A 468 17.34 24.70 -3.96
C GLU A 468 16.12 24.21 -4.74
N SER A 469 16.35 23.47 -5.83
CA SER A 469 15.29 22.98 -6.71
C SER A 469 14.73 21.62 -6.27
N GLN A 470 15.34 20.93 -5.30
CA GLN A 470 14.84 19.65 -4.83
C GLN A 470 13.54 19.86 -4.04
N TRP A 471 12.45 19.28 -4.52
CA TRP A 471 11.16 19.41 -3.87
C TRP A 471 10.99 18.35 -2.79
N LEU A 472 11.11 18.77 -1.52
CA LEU A 472 10.90 17.92 -0.34
C LEU A 472 9.54 18.13 0.33
N GLY A 473 8.68 18.97 -0.25
CA GLY A 473 7.33 19.21 0.26
C GLY A 473 6.45 17.97 0.20
N SER A 474 5.43 17.92 1.07
CA SER A 474 4.38 16.91 1.04
C SER A 474 3.10 17.52 0.44
N HIS A 475 2.57 16.94 -0.64
CA HIS A 475 1.27 17.33 -1.19
C HIS A 475 0.47 16.11 -1.64
N TRP A 476 -0.86 16.18 -1.50
CA TRP A 476 -1.81 15.04 -1.52
C TRP A 476 -1.96 14.29 -2.86
N ALA A 477 -1.14 14.58 -3.88
CA ALA A 477 -1.15 13.87 -5.16
C ALA A 477 0.22 13.84 -5.85
N ARG A 478 1.28 14.30 -5.17
CA ARG A 478 2.58 14.56 -5.79
C ARG A 478 3.68 13.84 -5.04
N ARG A 479 4.61 13.24 -5.79
CA ARG A 479 5.74 12.48 -5.23
C ARG A 479 6.83 13.42 -4.77
N ARG A 480 7.26 13.25 -3.51
CA ARG A 480 8.37 13.98 -2.92
C ARG A 480 9.70 13.49 -3.50
N GLY A 481 10.69 14.38 -3.58
CA GLY A 481 12.11 14.04 -3.76
C GLY A 481 12.71 14.33 -5.13
N GLY A 482 11.88 14.55 -6.15
CA GLY A 482 12.34 15.01 -7.47
C GLY A 482 12.66 16.51 -7.49
N PHE A 483 12.96 17.04 -8.68
CA PHE A 483 13.34 18.44 -8.86
C PHE A 483 12.22 19.25 -9.49
N SER A 484 12.03 20.47 -8.99
CA SER A 484 11.07 21.41 -9.54
C SER A 484 11.72 22.26 -10.64
N PRO A 485 11.03 22.50 -11.77
CA PRO A 485 11.55 23.38 -12.81
C PRO A 485 11.64 24.83 -12.35
N TYR A 486 10.83 25.25 -11.37
CA TYR A 486 10.80 26.63 -10.89
C TYR A 486 10.72 26.66 -9.37
N ALA A 487 11.44 27.58 -8.74
CA ALA A 487 11.46 27.71 -7.28
C ALA A 487 10.07 27.94 -6.66
N GLU A 488 9.16 28.58 -7.41
CA GLU A 488 7.80 28.88 -6.96
C GLU A 488 6.82 27.70 -7.13
N LEU A 489 7.17 26.69 -7.93
CA LEU A 489 6.27 25.57 -8.16
C LEU A 489 6.37 24.54 -7.03
N ALA A 490 5.22 24.27 -6.41
CA ALA A 490 5.09 23.25 -5.38
C ALA A 490 4.99 21.82 -5.96
N PHE A 491 5.85 21.46 -6.93
CA PHE A 491 5.97 20.08 -7.43
C PHE A 491 7.27 19.78 -8.14
N ALA A 492 7.63 18.50 -8.09
CA ALA A 492 8.71 17.92 -8.89
C ALA A 492 8.21 17.42 -10.25
N ASP A 493 8.97 17.73 -11.29
CA ASP A 493 8.71 17.30 -12.67
C ASP A 493 9.68 16.16 -13.08
N PRO A 494 9.20 15.11 -13.78
CA PRO A 494 10.07 14.01 -14.20
C PRO A 494 11.20 14.44 -15.15
N HIS A 495 10.95 15.35 -16.09
CA HIS A 495 11.98 15.80 -17.03
C HIS A 495 13.04 16.65 -16.31
N THR A 496 12.61 17.59 -15.46
CA THR A 496 13.55 18.36 -14.64
C THR A 496 14.39 17.44 -13.74
N THR A 497 13.79 16.38 -13.23
CA THR A 497 14.49 15.39 -12.42
C THR A 497 15.55 14.63 -13.23
N VAL A 498 15.25 14.24 -14.46
CA VAL A 498 16.23 13.62 -15.37
C VAL A 498 17.39 14.58 -15.64
N GLN A 499 17.06 15.82 -15.97
CA GLN A 499 18.06 16.86 -16.28
C GLN A 499 18.97 17.16 -15.07
N ALA A 500 18.40 17.13 -13.86
CA ALA A 500 19.15 17.27 -12.61
C ALA A 500 20.15 16.13 -12.42
N ILE A 501 19.76 14.89 -12.72
CA ILE A 501 20.65 13.72 -12.62
C ILE A 501 21.79 13.80 -13.63
N GLU A 502 21.52 14.26 -14.85
CA GLU A 502 22.57 14.49 -15.86
C GLU A 502 23.55 15.59 -15.43
N LEU A 503 23.07 16.67 -14.80
CA LEU A 503 23.96 17.66 -14.19
C LEU A 503 24.79 17.08 -13.05
N MET A 504 24.23 16.16 -12.25
CA MET A 504 25.00 15.45 -11.20
C MET A 504 26.05 14.52 -11.79
N GLU A 505 25.81 13.94 -12.96
CA GLU A 505 26.80 13.14 -13.67
C GLU A 505 28.01 13.98 -14.10
N ILE A 506 27.76 15.17 -14.66
CA ILE A 506 28.80 16.06 -15.18
C ILE A 506 29.53 16.80 -14.04
N TYR A 507 28.79 17.34 -13.07
CA TYR A 507 29.34 18.20 -12.02
C TYR A 507 29.56 17.47 -10.68
N GLY A 508 29.15 16.21 -10.56
CA GLY A 508 29.19 15.42 -9.33
C GLY A 508 27.93 15.61 -8.47
N VAL A 509 27.70 14.67 -7.56
CA VAL A 509 26.52 14.67 -6.68
C VAL A 509 26.74 15.61 -5.48
N PRO A 510 25.87 16.63 -5.27
CA PRO A 510 25.90 17.46 -4.07
C PRO A 510 25.53 16.64 -2.83
N LYS A 511 26.19 16.90 -1.69
CA LYS A 511 25.98 16.14 -0.45
C LYS A 511 24.64 16.44 0.21
N GLU A 512 24.10 17.62 -0.06
CA GLU A 512 22.92 18.18 0.55
C GLU A 512 21.62 17.72 -0.15
N VAL A 513 21.71 17.13 -1.35
CA VAL A 513 20.56 16.52 -2.01
C VAL A 513 20.18 15.23 -1.29
N ASP A 514 18.90 15.12 -0.92
CA ASP A 514 18.34 13.92 -0.31
C ASP A 514 18.18 12.82 -1.39
N LEU A 515 19.22 11.99 -1.52
CA LEU A 515 19.26 10.88 -2.48
C LEU A 515 18.20 9.82 -2.19
N LEU A 516 17.77 9.66 -0.94
CA LEU A 516 16.74 8.68 -0.58
C LEU A 516 15.37 9.15 -1.04
N ALA A 517 15.07 10.44 -0.87
CA ALA A 517 13.88 11.05 -1.44
C ALA A 517 13.89 10.96 -2.98
N LEU A 518 15.03 11.23 -3.61
CA LEU A 518 15.17 11.15 -5.07
C LEU A 518 14.93 9.73 -5.59
N ARG A 519 15.48 8.70 -4.93
CA ARG A 519 15.21 7.29 -5.28
C ARG A 519 13.74 6.92 -5.14
N SER A 520 13.11 7.39 -4.05
CA SER A 520 11.67 7.20 -3.82
C SER A 520 10.84 7.81 -4.96
N TYR A 521 11.19 9.02 -5.40
CA TYR A 521 10.55 9.71 -6.52
C TYR A 521 10.64 8.92 -7.84
N LEU A 522 11.86 8.45 -8.16
CA LEU A 522 12.20 7.77 -9.40
C LEU A 522 11.76 6.31 -9.45
N ARG A 523 11.24 5.73 -8.37
CA ARG A 523 10.77 4.35 -8.39
C ARG A 523 9.44 4.25 -9.15
N PRO A 524 9.32 3.45 -10.21
CA PRO A 524 8.04 3.28 -10.91
C PRO A 524 7.00 2.64 -9.99
N ASN A 525 5.75 3.12 -10.06
CA ASN A 525 4.65 2.47 -9.34
C ASN A 525 4.00 1.40 -10.22
N GLY A 526 3.39 0.38 -9.60
CA GLY A 526 2.75 -0.73 -10.35
C GLY A 526 1.66 -0.27 -11.33
N LEU A 527 0.97 0.85 -11.05
CA LEU A 527 0.01 1.45 -11.97
C LEU A 527 0.64 2.09 -13.22
N GLU A 528 1.88 2.56 -13.10
CA GLU A 528 2.57 3.23 -14.21
C GLU A 528 3.20 2.23 -15.16
N ALA A 529 3.50 1.02 -14.68
CA ALA A 529 4.05 -0.07 -15.49
C ALA A 529 3.04 -0.67 -16.49
N THR A 530 1.80 -0.16 -16.56
CA THR A 530 0.76 -0.65 -17.47
C THR A 530 0.07 0.48 -18.23
N GLY A 531 -0.14 0.30 -19.54
CA GLY A 531 -0.97 1.18 -20.35
C GLY A 531 -0.31 2.51 -20.74
N SER A 532 -1.06 3.61 -20.69
CA SER A 532 -0.66 4.93 -21.20
C SER A 532 0.46 5.62 -20.39
N LEU A 533 0.77 5.12 -19.19
CA LEU A 533 1.80 5.68 -18.31
C LEU A 533 3.15 4.95 -18.38
N LEU A 534 3.27 3.95 -19.28
CA LEU A 534 4.49 3.17 -19.45
C LEU A 534 5.71 4.04 -19.77
N SER A 535 5.52 5.12 -20.54
CA SER A 535 6.61 6.07 -20.85
C SER A 535 7.19 6.71 -19.58
N GLN A 536 6.34 7.15 -18.66
CA GLN A 536 6.78 7.73 -17.39
C GLN A 536 7.49 6.71 -16.50
N ALA A 537 6.99 5.46 -16.47
CA ALA A 537 7.65 4.37 -15.76
C ALA A 537 9.05 4.08 -16.33
N CYS A 538 9.19 4.09 -17.66
CA CYS A 538 10.47 3.86 -18.33
C CYS A 538 11.47 5.01 -18.09
N ILE A 539 11.03 6.27 -18.21
CA ILE A 539 11.85 7.45 -17.91
C ILE A 539 12.39 7.39 -16.48
N ARG A 540 11.51 7.10 -15.52
CA ARG A 540 11.86 7.01 -14.11
C ARG A 540 12.81 5.86 -13.81
N ALA A 541 12.56 4.68 -14.40
CA ALA A 541 13.42 3.51 -14.25
C ALA A 541 14.84 3.75 -14.82
N ALA A 542 14.93 4.29 -16.05
CA ALA A 542 16.20 4.65 -16.67
C ALA A 542 16.96 5.69 -15.84
N SER A 543 16.24 6.72 -15.35
CA SER A 543 16.81 7.77 -14.49
C SER A 543 17.28 7.22 -13.14
N LEU A 544 16.57 6.28 -12.55
CA LEU A 544 16.97 5.61 -11.30
C LEU A 544 18.26 4.81 -11.52
N GLN A 545 18.35 4.04 -12.61
CA GLN A 545 19.55 3.29 -12.95
C GLN A 545 20.74 4.21 -13.22
N ARG A 546 20.52 5.33 -13.94
CA ARG A 546 21.53 6.37 -14.16
C ARG A 546 22.02 6.97 -12.84
N LEU A 547 21.11 7.32 -11.93
CA LEU A 547 21.43 7.83 -10.60
C LEU A 547 22.27 6.82 -9.79
N GLU A 548 21.90 5.54 -9.80
CA GLU A 548 22.61 4.49 -9.07
C GLU A 548 24.01 4.20 -9.62
N SER A 549 24.25 4.48 -10.91
CA SER A 549 25.59 4.39 -11.51
C SER A 549 26.50 5.58 -11.21
N LEU A 550 25.99 6.69 -10.64
CA LEU A 550 26.79 7.89 -10.44
C LEU A 550 27.85 7.71 -9.34
N PRO A 551 29.08 8.23 -9.55
CA PRO A 551 30.10 8.23 -8.51
C PRO A 551 29.67 9.13 -7.34
N GLY A 552 29.68 8.57 -6.12
CA GLY A 552 29.27 9.27 -4.90
C GLY A 552 27.85 8.95 -4.43
N VAL A 553 27.10 8.15 -5.18
CA VAL A 553 25.78 7.65 -4.76
C VAL A 553 25.96 6.31 -4.01
N PRO A 554 25.74 6.26 -2.68
CA PRO A 554 25.97 5.03 -1.91
C PRO A 554 24.90 3.99 -2.22
N PRO A 555 25.22 2.71 -2.46
CA PRO A 555 24.22 1.68 -2.73
C PRO A 555 23.29 1.49 -1.54
N LEU A 556 22.03 1.16 -1.81
CA LEU A 556 21.06 0.88 -0.75
C LEU A 556 21.40 -0.43 -0.04
N GLY A 557 21.55 -0.38 1.29
CA GLY A 557 21.71 -1.55 2.13
C GLY A 557 20.37 -2.06 2.66
N TRP A 558 20.36 -3.30 3.16
CA TRP A 558 19.17 -3.86 3.85
C TRP A 558 18.75 -3.03 5.07
N ARG A 559 19.70 -2.34 5.72
CA ARG A 559 19.42 -1.44 6.86
C ARG A 559 18.58 -0.24 6.45
N ASP A 560 18.81 0.30 5.26
CA ASP A 560 18.04 1.42 4.73
C ASP A 560 16.60 0.98 4.48
N TYR A 561 16.41 -0.21 3.91
CA TYR A 561 15.08 -0.80 3.80
C TYR A 561 14.43 -1.00 5.17
N LEU A 562 15.12 -1.56 6.16
CA LEU A 562 14.53 -1.71 7.50
C LEU A 562 14.16 -0.37 8.15
N TYR A 563 14.98 0.67 7.94
CA TYR A 563 14.77 1.97 8.54
C TYR A 563 13.64 2.75 7.86
N HIS A 564 13.55 2.71 6.53
CA HIS A 564 12.55 3.45 5.77
C HIS A 564 11.24 2.69 5.56
N GLU A 565 11.24 1.35 5.66
CA GLU A 565 10.07 0.48 5.49
C GLU A 565 9.47 -0.02 6.82
N GLN A 566 9.75 0.66 7.94
CA GLN A 566 9.25 0.26 9.27
C GLN A 566 7.73 0.07 9.30
N ASN A 567 6.98 0.92 8.61
CA ASN A 567 5.52 0.83 8.55
C ASN A 567 5.05 -0.43 7.81
N LEU A 568 5.75 -0.83 6.74
CA LEU A 568 5.46 -2.06 6.01
C LEU A 568 5.82 -3.28 6.85
N LEU A 569 6.98 -3.27 7.52
CA LEU A 569 7.38 -4.35 8.43
C LEU A 569 6.40 -4.52 9.59
N MET A 570 5.92 -3.41 10.14
CA MET A 570 4.90 -3.43 11.20
C MET A 570 3.58 -4.00 10.69
N ALA A 571 3.16 -3.64 9.46
CA ALA A 571 1.97 -4.24 8.85
C ALA A 571 2.12 -5.76 8.66
N VAL A 572 3.27 -6.23 8.16
CA VAL A 572 3.58 -7.66 8.05
C VAL A 572 3.52 -8.35 9.42
N ALA A 573 4.13 -7.76 10.45
CA ALA A 573 4.13 -8.30 11.80
C ALA A 573 2.71 -8.39 12.39
N ILE A 574 1.89 -7.35 12.24
CA ILE A 574 0.49 -7.35 12.69
C ILE A 574 -0.30 -8.46 12.00
N VAL A 575 -0.16 -8.61 10.67
CA VAL A 575 -0.82 -9.68 9.92
C VAL A 575 -0.41 -11.06 10.41
N LEU A 576 0.89 -11.27 10.65
CA LEU A 576 1.42 -12.54 11.17
C LEU A 576 0.86 -12.85 12.57
N LEU A 577 0.83 -11.86 13.45
CA LEU A 577 0.24 -11.97 14.79
C LEU A 577 -1.25 -12.31 14.74
N CYS A 578 -2.04 -11.62 13.90
CA CYS A 578 -3.45 -11.90 13.72
C CYS A 578 -3.71 -13.30 13.16
N THR A 579 -2.85 -13.74 12.23
CA THR A 579 -2.89 -15.08 11.64
C THR A 579 -2.61 -16.13 12.73
N ILE A 580 -1.52 -16.00 13.48
CA ILE A 580 -1.17 -16.90 14.58
C ILE A 580 -2.29 -16.97 15.62
N ALA A 581 -2.85 -15.83 16.04
CA ALA A 581 -3.97 -15.78 16.98
C ALA A 581 -5.20 -16.54 16.47
N THR A 582 -5.50 -16.40 15.18
CA THR A 582 -6.65 -17.04 14.56
C THR A 582 -6.47 -18.54 14.38
N TYR A 583 -5.29 -18.99 13.93
CA TYR A 583 -5.04 -20.42 13.68
C TYR A 583 -4.71 -21.19 14.95
N GLY A 584 -4.17 -20.55 15.98
CA GLY A 584 -3.89 -21.18 17.27
C GLY A 584 -5.08 -21.30 18.22
N SER A 585 -6.22 -20.65 17.92
CA SER A 585 -7.45 -20.79 18.70
C SER A 585 -8.24 -22.04 18.30
N PRO A 586 -8.71 -22.86 19.25
CA PRO A 586 -9.52 -24.04 18.92
C PRO A 586 -10.86 -23.63 18.32
N GLN A 587 -11.36 -24.44 17.39
CA GLN A 587 -12.69 -24.24 16.80
C GLN A 587 -13.73 -24.90 17.70
N LEU A 588 -14.64 -24.09 18.26
CA LEU A 588 -15.75 -24.61 19.05
C LEU A 588 -16.77 -25.21 18.09
N GLN A 589 -16.86 -26.54 18.05
CA GLN A 589 -17.96 -27.21 17.37
C GLN A 589 -19.25 -26.86 18.10
N ARG A 590 -20.15 -26.13 17.44
CA ARG A 590 -21.54 -26.06 17.88
C ARG A 590 -22.09 -27.47 17.81
N VAL A 591 -22.34 -28.09 18.96
CA VAL A 591 -23.21 -29.25 19.05
C VAL A 591 -24.58 -28.78 18.59
N THR A 592 -24.89 -28.97 17.30
CA THR A 592 -26.24 -28.83 16.79
C THR A 592 -27.08 -29.87 17.48
N THR A 593 -27.96 -29.43 18.38
CA THR A 593 -29.11 -30.22 18.80
C THR A 593 -29.89 -30.56 17.54
N GLY A 594 -29.69 -31.76 17.01
CA GLY A 594 -30.43 -32.24 15.85
C GLY A 594 -31.93 -32.24 16.16
N PRO A 595 -32.81 -32.04 15.17
CA PRO A 595 -34.22 -32.31 15.35
C PRO A 595 -34.35 -33.78 15.79
N ALA A 596 -35.14 -34.02 16.82
CA ALA A 596 -35.39 -35.36 17.35
C ALA A 596 -35.68 -36.31 16.17
N ARG A 597 -34.85 -37.34 16.00
CA ARG A 597 -35.15 -38.47 15.13
C ARG A 597 -36.53 -38.98 15.54
N GLN A 598 -37.54 -38.78 14.68
CA GLN A 598 -38.75 -39.58 14.73
C GLN A 598 -38.30 -41.02 14.47
N LEU A 599 -38.42 -41.87 15.48
CA LEU A 599 -38.26 -43.31 15.33
C LEU A 599 -39.40 -43.82 14.44
N PRO A 600 -39.13 -44.71 13.46
CA PRO A 600 -40.20 -45.46 12.82
C PRO A 600 -40.86 -46.37 13.86
N LEU A 601 -42.19 -46.47 13.77
CA LEU A 601 -43.08 -47.25 14.62
C LEU A 601 -42.64 -48.70 14.83
#